data_AF-A0A9E2E323-F1
#
_entry.id   AF-A0A9E2E323-F1
#
_cell.length_a   1.000
_cell.length_b   1.000
_cell.length_c   1.000
_cell.angle_alpha   90.00
_cell.angle_beta   90.00
_cell.angle_gamma   90.00
#
_symmetry.space_group_name_H-M   'P 1'
#
loop_
_entity.id
_entity.type
_entity.pdbx_description
1 polymer ?
#
loop_
_entity_poly.entity_id
_entity_poly.type
_entity_poly.pdbx_seq_one_letter_code
_entity_poly.pdbx_strand_id
1 'polypeptide(L)' 'MANSGIHWIDWTFNAAVRWLYASADLFGISYEEINVWLFVIIGPALLVASLLVNLALYRKIRRVRLGPL' A
#
# COMPACT_ATOMS: atom_id res chain seq x y z
N MET A 1 11.77 -2.35 -18.60
CA MET A 1 10.64 -3.28 -18.83
C MET A 1 10.98 -4.61 -18.21
N ALA A 2 10.01 -5.27 -17.58
CA ALA A 2 10.21 -6.60 -17.00
C ALA A 2 10.51 -7.64 -18.09
N ASN A 3 11.37 -8.59 -17.72
CA ASN A 3 11.77 -9.72 -18.56
C ASN A 3 12.04 -10.94 -17.65
N SER A 4 11.00 -11.40 -16.95
CA SER A 4 11.06 -12.53 -16.02
C SER A 4 10.81 -13.88 -16.70
N GLY A 5 10.49 -13.90 -17.99
CA GLY A 5 10.11 -15.10 -18.74
C GLY A 5 8.70 -15.62 -18.39
N ILE A 6 7.94 -14.88 -17.58
CA ILE A 6 6.59 -15.24 -17.14
C ILE A 6 5.64 -14.12 -17.57
N HIS A 7 4.87 -14.40 -18.63
CA HIS A 7 4.11 -13.37 -19.34
C HIS A 7 3.17 -12.53 -18.45
N TRP A 8 2.43 -13.16 -17.53
CA TRP A 8 1.48 -12.44 -16.68
C TRP A 8 2.19 -11.55 -15.64
N ILE A 9 3.36 -11.96 -15.15
CA ILE A 9 4.18 -11.16 -14.23
C ILE A 9 4.72 -9.94 -14.97
N ASP A 10 5.31 -10.18 -16.15
CA ASP A 10 5.88 -9.13 -16.99
C ASP A 10 4.82 -8.09 -17.36
N TRP A 11 3.62 -8.55 -17.74
CA TRP A 11 2.50 -7.66 -18.06
C TRP A 11 2.07 -6.83 -16.85
N THR A 12 1.88 -7.47 -15.69
CA THR A 12 1.41 -6.80 -14.47
C THR A 12 2.43 -5.77 -13.97
N PHE A 13 3.72 -6.14 -13.95
CA PHE A 13 4.79 -5.23 -13.55
C PHE A 13 4.89 -4.03 -14.50
N ASN A 14 4.91 -4.27 -15.81
CA ASN A 14 5.01 -3.19 -16.78
C ASN A 14 3.79 -2.26 -16.73
N ALA A 15 2.59 -2.80 -16.50
CA ALA A 15 1.40 -2.00 -16.26
C ALA A 15 1.58 -1.11 -15.03
N ALA A 16 1.94 -1.68 -13.88
CA ALA A 16 2.15 -0.93 -12.64
C ALA A 16 3.19 0.20 -12.81
N VAL A 17 4.32 -0.08 -13.46
CA VAL A 17 5.36 0.92 -13.76
C VAL A 17 4.82 2.05 -14.64
N ARG A 18 4.03 1.75 -15.68
CA ARG A 18 3.41 2.78 -16.53
C ARG A 18 2.46 3.69 -15.74
N TRP A 19 1.64 3.11 -14.87
CA TRP A 19 0.78 3.89 -13.98
C TRP A 19 1.58 4.79 -13.04
N LEU A 20 2.72 4.31 -12.57
CA LEU A 20 3.58 5.08 -11.68
C LEU A 20 4.25 6.25 -12.38
N TYR A 21 4.74 6.07 -13.61
CA TYR A 21 5.23 7.17 -14.46
C TYR A 21 4.13 8.21 -14.73
N ALA A 22 2.93 7.78 -15.12
CA ALA A 22 1.82 8.69 -15.36
C ALA A 22 1.43 9.48 -14.09
N SER A 23 1.54 8.85 -12.93
CA SER A 23 1.31 9.52 -11.64
C SER A 23 2.43 10.51 -11.32
N ALA A 24 3.69 10.15 -11.56
CA ALA A 24 4.84 11.04 -11.38
C ALA A 24 4.69 12.31 -12.24
N ASP A 25 4.32 12.13 -13.52
CA ASP A 25 4.05 13.23 -14.45
C ASP A 25 2.88 14.11 -13.97
N LEU A 26 1.82 13.51 -13.43
CA LEU A 26 0.66 14.24 -12.89
C LEU A 26 1.06 15.11 -11.68
N PHE A 27 1.92 14.62 -10.81
CA PHE A 27 2.41 15.36 -9.64
C PHE A 27 3.61 16.27 -9.95
N GLY A 28 4.19 16.18 -11.15
CA GLY A 28 5.37 16.94 -11.54
C GLY A 28 6.63 16.56 -10.75
N ILE A 29 6.71 15.31 -10.29
CA ILE A 29 7.83 14.77 -9.49
C ILE A 29 8.57 13.68 -10.25
N SER A 30 9.77 13.29 -9.78
CA SER A 30 10.52 12.23 -10.44
C SER A 30 9.93 10.84 -10.16
N TYR A 31 10.24 9.88 -11.03
CA TYR A 31 9.87 8.48 -10.84
C TYR A 31 10.48 7.90 -9.55
N GLU A 32 11.73 8.27 -9.23
CA GLU A 32 12.41 7.88 -8.00
C GLU A 32 11.70 8.46 -6.77
N GLU A 33 11.27 9.71 -6.85
CA GLU A 33 10.58 10.40 -5.75
C GLU A 33 9.22 9.75 -5.45
N ILE A 34 8.38 9.50 -6.46
CA ILE A 34 7.07 8.85 -6.24
C ILE A 34 7.23 7.43 -5.67
N ASN A 35 8.29 6.71 -6.03
CA ASN A 35 8.61 5.39 -5.47
C ASN A 35 8.85 5.47 -3.96
N VAL A 36 9.63 6.45 -3.49
CA VAL A 36 9.91 6.65 -2.05
C VAL A 36 8.62 7.00 -1.31
N TRP A 37 7.84 7.95 -1.84
CA TRP A 37 6.56 8.32 -1.23
C TRP A 37 5.62 7.13 -1.09
N LEU A 38 5.46 6.33 -2.15
CA LEU A 38 4.49 5.24 -2.16
C LEU A 38 4.91 4.05 -1.31
N PHE A 39 6.15 3.57 -1.47
CA PHE A 39 6.60 2.31 -0.87
C PHE A 39 7.28 2.47 0.50
N VAL A 40 7.88 3.62 0.78
CA VAL A 40 8.64 3.84 2.03
C VAL A 40 7.86 4.67 3.04
N ILE A 41 6.99 5.57 2.58
CA ILE A 41 6.25 6.47 3.47
C ILE A 41 4.78 6.03 3.59
N ILE A 42 4.02 6.10 2.50
CA ILE A 42 2.57 5.88 2.50
C ILE A 42 2.25 4.42 2.84
N GLY A 43 2.90 3.46 2.18
CA GLY A 43 2.69 2.03 2.42
C GLY A 43 2.84 1.64 3.90
N PRO A 44 4.00 1.87 4.53
CA PRO A 44 4.20 1.61 5.96
C PRO A 44 3.23 2.38 6.87
N ALA A 45 2.94 3.65 6.56
CA ALA A 45 1.98 4.43 7.33
C ALA A 45 0.56 3.81 7.31
N LEU A 46 0.11 3.35 6.13
CA LEU A 46 -1.18 2.66 5.99
C LEU A 46 -1.21 1.33 6.75
N LEU A 47 -0.10 0.58 6.76
CA LEU A 47 0.00 -0.66 7.54
C LEU A 47 -0.09 -0.38 9.05
N VAL A 48 0.61 0.64 9.54
CA VAL A 48 0.53 1.06 10.94
C VAL A 48 -0.90 1.52 11.29
N ALA A 49 -1.50 2.36 10.45
CA ALA A 49 -2.88 2.80 10.65
C ALA A 49 -3.85 1.61 10.69
N SER A 50 -3.72 0.67 9.76
CA SER A 50 -4.52 -0.57 9.73
C SER A 50 -4.35 -1.39 11.01
N LEU A 51 -3.11 -1.57 11.48
CA LEU A 51 -2.84 -2.28 12.73
C LEU A 51 -3.50 -1.60 13.93
N LEU A 52 -3.38 -0.27 14.04
CA LEU A 52 -3.99 0.51 15.12
C LEU A 52 -5.52 0.41 15.11
N VAL A 53 -6.14 0.51 13.93
CA VAL A 53 -7.60 0.37 13.77
C VAL A 53 -8.05 -1.03 14.16
N ASN A 54 -7.39 -2.07 13.66
CA ASN A 54 -7.70 -3.45 14.03
C ASN A 54 -7.56 -3.69 15.54
N LEU A 55 -6.51 -3.16 16.16
CA LEU A 55 -6.29 -3.27 17.60
C LEU A 55 -7.36 -2.53 18.42
N ALA A 56 -7.77 -1.34 17.98
CA ALA A 56 -8.84 -0.58 18.61
C ALA A 56 -10.19 -1.33 18.53
N LEU A 57 -10.52 -1.86 17.34
CA LEU A 57 -11.72 -2.66 17.12
C LEU A 57 -11.70 -3.95 17.96
N TYR A 58 -10.56 -4.63 18.01
CA TYR A 58 -10.37 -5.83 18.82
C TYR A 58 -10.61 -5.56 20.32
N ARG A 59 -10.04 -4.48 20.85
CA ARG A 59 -10.25 -4.04 22.24
C ARG A 59 -11.71 -3.66 22.51
N LYS A 60 -12.41 -3.08 21.54
CA LYS A 60 -13.84 -2.73 21.67
C LYS A 60 -14.70 -4.00 21.74
N ILE A 61 -14.47 -4.95 20.84
CA ILE A 61 -15.21 -6.23 20.80
C ILE A 61 -14.96 -7.04 22.08
N ARG A 62 -13.72 -7.13 22.55
CA ARG A 62 -13.40 -7.84 23.81
C ARG A 62 -14.11 -7.23 25.02
N ARG A 63 -14.19 -5.90 25.11
CA ARG A 63 -14.92 -5.23 26.21
C ARG A 63 -16.42 -5.51 26.18
N VAL A 64 -17.04 -5.51 25.01
CA VAL A 64 -18.47 -5.83 24.85
C VAL A 64 -18.74 -7.30 25.18
N ARG A 65 -17.86 -8.23 24.76
CA ARG A 65 -18.02 -9.66 25.01
C ARG A 65 -17.77 -10.06 26.49
N LEU A 66 -16.99 -9.27 27.24
CA LEU A 66 -16.66 -9.52 28.65
C LEU A 66 -17.44 -8.60 29.63
N GLY A 67 -18.38 -7.80 29.14
CA GLY A 67 -19.29 -7.01 29.99
C GLY A 67 -20.21 -7.94 30.81
N PRO A 68 -20.57 -7.56 32.05
CA PRO A 68 -21.22 -8.46 33.00
C PRO A 68 -22.59 -8.90 32.48
N LEU A 69 -22.83 -10.21 32.54
CA LEU A 69 -24.17 -10.81 32.52
C LEU A 69 -24.99 -10.29 33.70
#